data_AF-A0A378IW44-F1
#
_entry.id   AF-A0A378IW44-F1
#
_cell.length_a   1.000
_cell.length_b   1.000
_cell.length_c   1.000
_cell.angle_alpha   90.00
_cell.angle_beta   90.00
_cell.angle_gamma   90.00
#
_symmetry.space_group_name_H-M   'P 1'
#
loop_
_entity.id
_entity.type
_entity.pdbx_description
1 polymer ?
#
loop_
_entity_poly.entity_id
_entity_poly.type
_entity_poly.pdbx_seq_one_letter_code
_entity_poly.pdbx_strand_id
1 'polypeptide(L)'
;MRLSFAISLIAIALSAYASDDFDRQQIEQRIKPIGQVRVEGQEPAPTSTAKPVKAEASSAKEAPGQATYEKYCSVCHRDGVAGAPKFRVAADWKPRIEQKKLDGLVASSLKGLNAMPPKGTCQECSEDDLKQAIQYMTSEHE
;
A
#
# COMPACT_ATOMS: atom_id res chain seq x y z
N MET A 1 23.20 33.19 27.90
CA MET A 1 23.65 32.71 26.56
C MET A 1 24.37 31.37 26.60
N ARG A 2 25.44 31.17 27.40
CA ARG A 2 26.20 29.90 27.39
C ARG A 2 25.40 28.68 27.88
N LEU A 3 24.57 28.83 28.91
CA LEU A 3 23.73 27.75 29.43
C LEU A 3 22.58 27.37 28.46
N SER A 4 21.95 28.36 27.84
CA SER A 4 20.90 28.15 26.84
C SER A 4 21.41 27.46 25.58
N PHE A 5 22.65 27.74 25.17
CA PHE A 5 23.29 27.09 24.02
C PHE A 5 23.65 25.62 24.32
N ALA A 6 24.11 25.33 25.54
CA ALA A 6 24.37 23.97 26.00
C ALA A 6 23.09 23.12 26.07
N ILE A 7 21.99 23.68 26.60
CA ILE A 7 20.69 22.99 26.65
C ILE A 7 20.15 22.70 25.24
N SER A 8 20.30 23.65 24.31
CA SER A 8 19.88 23.47 22.91
C SER A 8 20.68 22.36 22.21
N LEU A 9 22.01 22.32 22.40
CA LEU A 9 22.87 21.26 21.84
C LEU A 9 22.54 19.88 22.41
N ILE A 10 22.25 19.79 23.70
CA ILE A 10 21.82 18.54 24.35
C ILE A 10 20.47 18.08 23.77
N ALA A 11 19.50 18.98 23.62
CA ALA A 11 18.19 18.64 23.04
C ALA A 11 18.29 18.16 21.59
N ILE A 12 19.16 18.77 20.78
CA ILE A 12 19.40 18.35 19.38
C ILE A 12 20.04 16.96 19.34
N ALA A 13 21.04 16.71 20.19
CA ALA A 13 21.68 15.40 20.28
C ALA A 13 20.67 14.31 20.68
N LEU A 14 19.86 14.55 21.73
CA LEU A 14 18.83 13.59 22.17
C LEU A 14 17.79 13.30 21.08
N SER A 15 17.40 14.32 20.30
CA SER A 15 16.43 14.16 19.20
C SER A 15 17.00 13.32 18.06
N ALA A 16 18.29 13.47 17.73
CA ALA A 16 18.96 12.67 16.71
C ALA A 16 19.03 11.19 17.13
N TYR A 17 19.44 10.90 18.37
CA TYR A 17 19.47 9.53 18.89
C TYR A 17 18.09 8.86 18.92
N ALA A 18 17.02 9.63 19.19
CA ALA A 18 15.66 9.09 19.20
C ALA A 18 15.15 8.71 17.80
N SER A 19 15.53 9.46 16.76
CA SER A 19 15.19 9.14 15.37
C SER A 19 15.89 7.87 14.89
N ASP A 20 17.18 7.70 15.21
CA ASP A 20 17.93 6.49 14.87
C ASP A 20 17.33 5.23 15.53
N ASP A 21 16.84 5.34 16.77
CA ASP A 21 16.19 4.22 17.46
C ASP A 21 14.86 3.85 16.81
N PHE A 22 14.05 4.84 16.41
CA PHE A 22 12.81 4.61 15.67
C PHE A 22 13.06 3.94 14.31
N ASP A 23 14.09 4.39 13.58
CA ASP A 23 14.48 3.80 12.30
C ASP A 23 14.98 2.35 12.48
N ARG A 24 15.81 2.08 13.50
CA ARG A 24 16.21 0.71 13.83
C ARG A 24 15.02 -0.17 14.18
N GLN A 25 14.07 0.33 14.97
CA GLN A 25 12.88 -0.43 15.33
C GLN A 25 12.00 -0.73 14.10
N GLN A 26 11.84 0.22 13.18
CA GLN A 26 11.09 -0.01 11.94
C GLN A 26 11.78 -1.03 11.03
N ILE A 27 13.11 -0.94 10.86
CA ILE A 27 13.89 -1.91 10.07
C ILE A 27 13.77 -3.30 10.70
N GLU A 28 13.95 -3.41 12.02
CA GLU A 28 13.82 -4.67 12.76
C GLU A 28 12.42 -5.28 12.60
N GLN A 29 11.36 -4.47 12.57
CA GLN A 29 10.00 -4.94 12.32
C GLN A 29 9.80 -5.48 10.90
N ARG A 30 10.49 -4.91 9.91
CA ARG A 30 10.39 -5.31 8.50
C ARG A 30 11.21 -6.57 8.18
N ILE A 31 12.35 -6.78 8.86
CA ILE A 31 13.21 -7.96 8.66
C ILE A 31 12.78 -9.16 9.50
N LYS A 32 11.80 -9.02 10.39
CA LYS A 32 11.29 -10.13 11.19
C LYS A 32 10.77 -11.23 10.26
N PRO A 33 11.25 -12.47 10.40
CA PRO A 33 10.84 -13.56 9.54
C PRO A 33 9.36 -13.86 9.78
N ILE A 34 8.59 -13.91 8.70
CA ILE A 34 7.15 -14.23 8.71
C ILE A 34 6.86 -15.73 8.90
N GLY A 35 7.90 -16.56 9.04
CA GLY A 35 7.83 -18.01 9.24
C GLY A 35 9.20 -18.59 9.61
N GLN A 36 9.22 -19.77 10.22
CA GLN A 36 10.47 -20.45 10.58
C GLN A 36 10.99 -21.28 9.40
N VAL A 37 12.20 -20.99 8.93
CA VAL A 37 12.90 -21.86 7.97
C VAL A 37 13.50 -23.02 8.75
N ARG A 38 12.95 -24.22 8.54
CA ARG A 38 13.46 -25.44 9.18
C ARG A 38 14.63 -25.96 8.34
N VAL A 39 15.84 -25.73 8.79
CA VAL A 39 17.04 -26.36 8.22
C VAL A 39 17.16 -27.75 8.85
N GLU A 40 17.25 -28.78 8.02
CA GLU A 40 17.31 -30.17 8.47
C GLU A 40 18.60 -30.41 9.26
N GLY A 41 18.48 -30.70 10.57
CA GLY A 41 19.60 -31.01 11.46
C GLY A 41 19.78 -30.12 12.70
N GLN A 42 18.92 -29.10 12.94
CA GLN A 42 19.01 -28.27 14.14
C GLN A 42 17.93 -28.65 15.18
N GLU A 43 18.37 -29.08 16.36
CA GLU A 43 17.50 -29.45 17.50
C GLU A 43 16.68 -28.22 17.98
N PRO A 44 15.41 -28.39 18.40
CA PRO A 44 14.49 -27.27 18.52
C PRO A 44 14.86 -26.34 19.69
N ALA A 45 15.00 -25.04 19.40
CA ALA A 45 15.07 -24.01 20.42
C ALA A 45 13.72 -23.93 21.18
N PRO A 46 13.74 -23.62 22.50
CA PRO A 46 12.56 -23.67 23.34
C PRO A 46 11.49 -22.70 22.84
N THR A 47 10.26 -23.22 22.84
CA THR A 47 9.02 -22.54 22.55
C THR A 47 8.93 -21.22 23.31
N SER A 48 9.26 -20.11 22.65
CA SER A 48 8.82 -18.80 23.11
C SER A 48 7.33 -18.74 22.84
N THR A 49 6.56 -18.82 23.91
CA THR A 49 5.13 -18.55 23.98
C THR A 49 4.84 -17.18 23.36
N ALA A 50 4.64 -17.16 22.04
CA ALA A 50 3.95 -16.10 21.36
C ALA A 50 2.52 -16.10 21.91
N LYS A 51 2.27 -15.22 22.90
CA LYS A 51 0.93 -14.71 23.15
C LYS A 51 0.37 -14.34 21.78
N PRO A 52 -0.81 -14.85 21.37
CA PRO A 52 -1.31 -14.60 20.04
C PRO A 52 -1.54 -13.09 19.97
N VAL A 53 -0.62 -12.37 19.34
CA VAL A 53 -1.02 -11.15 18.65
C VAL A 53 -1.91 -11.70 17.57
N LYS A 54 -3.21 -11.69 17.87
CA LYS A 54 -4.26 -11.75 16.87
C LYS A 54 -3.79 -10.80 15.77
N ALA A 55 -3.25 -11.38 14.70
CA ALA A 55 -3.40 -10.77 13.41
C ALA A 55 -4.91 -10.57 13.32
N GLU A 56 -5.35 -9.35 13.55
CA GLU A 56 -6.46 -8.89 12.75
C GLU A 56 -5.81 -8.70 11.36
N ALA A 57 -5.55 -9.70 10.52
CA ALA A 57 -6.55 -10.61 9.93
C ALA A 57 -7.96 -10.29 10.43
N SER A 58 -8.35 -9.03 10.22
CA SER A 58 -9.73 -8.78 9.94
C SER A 58 -10.03 -9.74 8.79
N SER A 59 -10.76 -10.80 9.10
CA SER A 59 -11.44 -11.60 8.08
C SER A 59 -12.55 -10.77 7.42
N ALA A 60 -12.40 -9.43 7.35
CA ALA A 60 -12.93 -8.66 6.26
C ALA A 60 -12.30 -9.25 5.01
N LYS A 61 -13.09 -10.06 4.32
CA LYS A 61 -12.90 -10.39 2.93
C LYS A 61 -12.42 -9.12 2.22
N GLU A 62 -11.17 -9.09 1.76
CA GLU A 62 -10.65 -7.96 1.00
C GLU A 62 -11.66 -7.61 -0.09
N ALA A 63 -11.95 -6.32 -0.25
CA ALA A 63 -12.91 -5.92 -1.27
C ALA A 63 -12.37 -6.39 -2.64
N PRO A 64 -13.24 -6.88 -3.55
CA PRO A 64 -12.82 -7.26 -4.89
C PRO A 64 -11.99 -6.13 -5.53
N GLY A 65 -10.82 -6.48 -6.09
CA GLY A 65 -9.92 -5.52 -6.72
C GLY A 65 -9.07 -4.64 -5.78
N GLN A 66 -9.24 -4.73 -4.46
CA GLN A 66 -8.47 -3.97 -3.48
C GLN A 66 -6.97 -4.27 -3.58
N ALA A 67 -6.58 -5.55 -3.57
CA ALA A 67 -5.18 -5.97 -3.65
C ALA A 67 -4.51 -5.49 -4.95
N THR A 68 -5.23 -5.57 -6.07
CA THR A 68 -4.76 -5.06 -7.38
C THR A 68 -4.57 -3.55 -7.35
N TYR A 69 -5.55 -2.81 -6.80
CA TYR A 69 -5.44 -1.37 -6.66
C TYR A 69 -4.22 -0.98 -5.81
N GLU A 70 -4.06 -1.58 -4.64
CA GLU A 70 -2.99 -1.27 -3.70
C GLU A 70 -1.62 -1.53 -4.32
N LYS A 71 -1.47 -2.65 -5.02
CA LYS A 71 -0.20 -3.09 -5.59
C LYS A 71 0.25 -2.29 -6.82
N TYR A 72 -0.68 -1.92 -7.72
CA TYR A 72 -0.31 -1.34 -9.02
C TYR A 72 -0.90 0.06 -9.26
N CYS A 73 -2.15 0.27 -8.88
CA CYS A 73 -2.90 1.47 -9.30
C CYS A 73 -2.69 2.65 -8.34
N SER A 74 -2.47 2.37 -7.06
CA SER A 74 -2.42 3.35 -5.97
C SER A 74 -1.35 4.42 -6.17
N VAL A 75 -0.21 4.06 -6.78
CA VAL A 75 0.92 4.96 -7.04
C VAL A 75 0.48 6.23 -7.77
N CYS A 76 -0.41 6.10 -8.76
CA CYS A 76 -0.90 7.24 -9.52
C CYS A 76 -2.28 7.70 -9.05
N HIS A 77 -3.17 6.76 -8.73
CA HIS A 77 -4.57 7.07 -8.49
C HIS A 77 -4.90 7.45 -7.05
N ARG A 78 -4.02 7.26 -6.07
CA ARG A 78 -4.28 7.75 -4.71
C ARG A 78 -4.38 9.26 -4.67
N ASP A 79 -3.35 9.93 -5.19
CA ASP A 79 -3.19 11.38 -5.09
C ASP A 79 -3.40 12.12 -6.42
N GLY A 80 -3.65 11.37 -7.51
CA GLY A 80 -3.95 11.92 -8.85
C GLY A 80 -2.70 12.36 -9.62
N VAL A 81 -1.63 11.58 -9.52
CA VAL A 81 -0.36 11.85 -10.20
C VAL A 81 -0.58 11.94 -11.71
N ALA A 82 0.06 12.91 -12.36
CA ALA A 82 -0.05 13.16 -13.79
C ALA A 82 -1.50 13.35 -14.30
N GLY A 83 -2.42 13.80 -13.43
CA GLY A 83 -3.83 13.99 -13.78
C GLY A 83 -4.67 12.71 -13.76
N ALA A 84 -4.18 11.65 -13.11
CA ALA A 84 -4.98 10.45 -12.87
C ALA A 84 -6.22 10.76 -12.01
N PRO A 85 -7.37 10.13 -12.26
CA PRO A 85 -8.54 10.27 -11.40
C PRO A 85 -8.23 9.72 -10.00
N LYS A 86 -8.55 10.50 -8.96
CA LYS A 86 -8.25 10.18 -7.58
C LYS A 86 -9.16 9.10 -7.02
N PHE A 87 -8.63 8.28 -6.12
CA PHE A 87 -9.33 7.16 -5.50
C PHE A 87 -10.60 7.64 -4.81
N ARG A 88 -11.75 7.10 -5.23
CA ARG A 88 -13.08 7.37 -4.68
C ARG A 88 -13.49 8.86 -4.67
N VAL A 89 -12.90 9.67 -5.54
CA VAL A 89 -13.32 11.06 -5.74
C VAL A 89 -14.39 11.12 -6.82
N ALA A 90 -15.66 11.26 -6.39
CA ALA A 90 -16.81 11.23 -7.31
C ALA A 90 -16.71 12.25 -8.45
N ALA A 91 -16.13 13.43 -8.21
CA ALA A 91 -15.93 14.46 -9.23
C ALA A 91 -15.02 13.99 -10.39
N ASP A 92 -14.07 13.09 -10.11
CA ASP A 92 -13.16 12.55 -11.11
C ASP A 92 -13.77 11.37 -11.88
N TRP A 93 -14.61 10.57 -11.20
CA TRP A 93 -15.14 9.30 -11.73
C TRP A 93 -16.49 9.42 -12.44
N LYS A 94 -17.43 10.24 -11.93
CA LYS A 94 -18.77 10.40 -12.53
C LYS A 94 -18.75 10.70 -14.03
N PRO A 95 -18.05 11.75 -14.53
CA PRO A 95 -18.03 12.03 -15.96
C PRO A 95 -17.40 10.90 -16.79
N ARG A 96 -16.45 10.16 -16.20
CA ARG A 96 -15.76 9.05 -16.89
C ARG A 96 -16.66 7.83 -17.02
N ILE A 97 -17.37 7.47 -15.95
CA ILE A 97 -18.34 6.38 -15.95
C ILE A 97 -19.51 6.71 -16.88
N GLU A 98 -20.01 7.95 -16.86
CA GLU A 98 -21.10 8.38 -17.74
C GLU A 98 -20.72 8.28 -19.22
N GLN A 99 -19.53 8.76 -19.58
CA GLN A 99 -19.04 8.79 -20.96
C GLN A 99 -18.63 7.42 -21.50
N LYS A 100 -17.94 6.60 -20.70
CA LYS A 100 -17.32 5.35 -21.19
C LYS A 100 -17.97 4.08 -20.68
N LYS A 101 -18.80 4.16 -19.63
CA LYS A 101 -19.26 3.01 -18.85
C LYS A 101 -18.08 2.19 -18.30
N LEU A 102 -18.35 1.18 -17.49
CA LEU A 102 -17.29 0.38 -16.87
C LEU A 102 -16.40 -0.31 -17.91
N ASP A 103 -17.00 -0.93 -18.93
CA ASP A 103 -16.26 -1.68 -19.95
C ASP A 103 -15.33 -0.77 -20.77
N GLY A 104 -15.74 0.48 -21.06
CA GLY A 104 -14.87 1.44 -21.75
C GLY A 104 -13.70 1.93 -20.89
N LEU A 105 -13.86 1.95 -19.56
CA LEU A 105 -12.75 2.21 -18.62
C LEU A 105 -11.77 1.04 -18.57
N VAL A 106 -12.29 -0.20 -18.57
CA VAL A 106 -11.47 -1.42 -18.65
C VAL A 106 -10.68 -1.45 -19.96
N ALA A 107 -11.32 -1.20 -21.10
CA ALA A 107 -10.65 -1.14 -22.41
C ALA A 107 -9.57 -0.04 -22.46
N SER A 108 -9.84 1.13 -21.89
CA SER A 108 -8.84 2.21 -21.77
C SER A 108 -7.66 1.78 -20.88
N SER A 109 -7.93 0.99 -19.84
CA SER A 109 -6.91 0.49 -18.93
C SER A 109 -6.05 -0.60 -19.56
N LEU A 110 -6.64 -1.50 -20.35
CA LEU A 110 -5.92 -2.51 -21.11
C LEU A 110 -4.96 -1.87 -22.13
N LYS A 111 -5.43 -0.89 -22.90
CA LYS A 111 -4.62 -0.20 -23.92
C LYS A 111 -3.61 0.79 -23.34
N GLY A 112 -3.90 1.36 -22.18
CA GLY A 112 -3.22 2.55 -21.67
C GLY A 112 -3.82 3.84 -22.25
N LEU A 113 -3.70 4.93 -21.50
CA LEU A 113 -4.25 6.23 -21.87
C LEU A 113 -3.40 7.35 -21.26
N ASN A 114 -2.94 8.28 -22.10
CA ASN A 114 -2.08 9.40 -21.69
C ASN A 114 -0.85 8.90 -20.90
N ALA A 115 -0.66 9.36 -19.67
CA ALA A 115 0.42 8.96 -18.79
C ALA A 115 0.21 7.57 -18.15
N MET A 116 -0.95 6.93 -18.33
CA MET A 116 -1.24 5.61 -17.78
C MET A 116 -0.76 4.50 -18.74
N PRO A 117 0.21 3.66 -18.35
CA PRO A 117 0.71 2.57 -19.19
C PRO A 117 -0.36 1.51 -19.47
N PRO A 118 -0.16 0.64 -20.48
CA PRO A 118 -1.01 -0.52 -20.71
C PRO A 118 -1.15 -1.38 -19.44
N LYS A 119 -2.38 -1.82 -19.16
CA LYS A 119 -2.79 -2.60 -17.98
C LYS A 119 -2.46 -1.93 -16.63
N GLY A 120 -2.22 -0.61 -16.60
CA GLY A 120 -1.90 0.12 -15.37
C GLY A 120 -0.66 -0.43 -14.65
N THR A 121 0.34 -0.90 -15.41
CA THR A 121 1.56 -1.59 -14.95
C THR A 121 1.38 -3.00 -14.40
N CYS A 122 0.15 -3.54 -14.37
CA CYS A 122 -0.12 -4.93 -14.00
C CYS A 122 -0.13 -5.84 -15.25
N GLN A 123 1.03 -6.43 -15.58
CA GLN A 123 1.14 -7.29 -16.76
C GLN A 123 0.41 -8.63 -16.56
N GLU A 124 0.37 -9.10 -15.32
CA GLU A 124 -0.24 -10.33 -14.86
C GLU A 124 -1.76 -10.25 -14.66
N CYS A 125 -2.33 -9.04 -14.56
CA CYS A 125 -3.76 -8.88 -14.33
C CYS A 125 -4.58 -9.37 -15.54
N SER A 126 -5.62 -10.15 -15.25
CA SER A 126 -6.68 -10.43 -16.19
C SER A 126 -7.58 -9.20 -16.41
N GLU A 127 -8.45 -9.25 -17.42
CA GLU A 127 -9.46 -8.21 -17.62
C GLU A 127 -10.40 -8.09 -16.42
N ASP A 128 -10.72 -9.20 -15.77
CA ASP A 128 -11.57 -9.22 -14.57
C ASP A 128 -10.89 -8.57 -13.37
N ASP A 129 -9.59 -8.82 -13.17
CA ASP A 129 -8.82 -8.16 -12.11
C ASP A 129 -8.80 -6.64 -12.28
N LEU A 130 -8.66 -6.17 -13.52
CA LEU A 130 -8.72 -4.74 -13.83
C LEU A 130 -10.13 -4.18 -13.63
N LYS A 131 -11.17 -4.93 -14.02
CA LYS A 131 -12.56 -4.54 -13.81
C LYS A 131 -12.87 -4.35 -12.32
N GLN A 132 -12.50 -5.33 -11.49
CA GLN A 132 -12.68 -5.25 -10.05
C GLN A 132 -11.86 -4.09 -9.44
N ALA A 133 -10.62 -3.87 -9.90
CA ALA A 133 -9.80 -2.76 -9.42
C ALA A 133 -10.42 -1.39 -9.77
N ILE A 134 -10.96 -1.24 -10.99
CA ILE A 134 -11.64 -0.01 -11.40
C ILE A 134 -12.90 0.20 -10.56
N GLN A 135 -13.70 -0.84 -10.33
CA GLN A 135 -14.86 -0.77 -9.43
C GLN A 135 -14.47 -0.38 -8.00
N TYR A 136 -13.35 -0.90 -7.50
CA TYR A 136 -12.83 -0.54 -6.17
C TYR A 136 -12.41 0.94 -6.07
N MET A 137 -11.88 1.48 -7.16
CA MET A 137 -11.44 2.87 -7.29
C MET A 137 -12.59 3.85 -7.45
N THR A 138 -13.70 3.42 -8.03
CA THR A 138 -14.92 4.20 -8.12
C THR A 138 -15.65 4.22 -6.78
N SER A 139 -16.37 5.30 -6.49
CA SER A 139 -17.24 5.40 -5.32
C SER A 139 -18.52 4.55 -5.45
N GLU A 140 -18.80 4.05 -6.65
CA GLU A 140 -19.99 3.28 -6.98
C GLU A 140 -19.66 1.78 -6.92
N HIS A 141 -20.36 1.06 -6.04
CA HIS A 141 -20.35 -0.39 -5.95
C HIS A 141 -21.76 -0.87 -6.30
N GLU A 142 -22.01 -1.17 -7.57
CA GLU A 142 -23.20 -1.90 -8.03
C GLU A 142 -22.78 -3.12 -8.86
#